data_AF-N6XBB5-F1
#
_entry.id   AF-N6XBB5-F1
#
_cell.length_a   1.000
_cell.length_b   1.000
_cell.length_c   1.000
_cell.angle_alpha   90.00
_cell.angle_beta   90.00
_cell.angle_gamma   90.00
#
_symmetry.space_group_name_H-M   'P 1'
#
loop_
_entity.id
_entity.type
_entity.pdbx_description
1 polymer ?
#
loop_
_entity_poly.entity_id
_entity_poly.type
_entity_poly.pdbx_seq_one_letter_code
_entity_poly.pdbx_strand_id
1 'polypeptide(L)'
;MYAPDVGSVMFLVVHDSLASRADGMLKALDKAPAPVVEAQWQGESATYRPSFRSSLEIQQGLKASVPLDPLLCRATASTVVTGFGTDKTRRKPNGKMPVEVHEEIGALLKAGIGRCANRPGVSSRLDRVRSKLDNWLEHEYSTDEIDSSRFFDVYYHGDRPMPFGKRLQDSEPLNLLNNVDQVERTLKRHYPDCAPLRELIRQLLAARKSITGWPSERQ
;
A
#
# COMPACT_ATOMS: atom_id res chain seq x y z
N MET A 1 9.40 -8.17 18.08
CA MET A 1 8.03 -7.93 18.56
C MET A 1 7.74 -9.02 19.58
N TYR A 2 7.52 -8.67 20.85
CA TYR A 2 7.18 -9.62 21.93
C TYR A 2 5.69 -9.41 22.25
N ALA A 3 4.88 -10.44 22.03
CA ALA A 3 3.42 -10.42 22.22
C ALA A 3 2.96 -11.76 22.81
N PRO A 4 3.24 -12.00 24.11
CA PRO A 4 3.00 -13.29 24.75
C PRO A 4 1.51 -13.65 24.79
N ASP A 5 0.62 -12.66 24.91
CA ASP A 5 -0.83 -12.87 25.02
C ASP A 5 -1.48 -13.23 23.66
N VAL A 6 -0.74 -13.07 22.56
CA VAL A 6 -1.21 -13.35 21.19
C VAL A 6 -0.53 -14.63 20.64
N GLY A 7 0.13 -15.42 21.50
CA GLY A 7 0.70 -16.72 21.13
C GLY A 7 2.03 -16.65 20.38
N SER A 8 2.80 -15.57 20.54
CA SER A 8 4.16 -15.52 19.99
C SER A 8 5.10 -16.44 20.78
N VAL A 9 5.47 -17.58 20.20
CA VAL A 9 6.43 -18.52 20.79
C VAL A 9 7.82 -18.25 20.20
N MET A 10 8.82 -18.06 21.06
CA MET A 10 10.20 -17.87 20.65
C MET A 10 10.95 -19.20 20.72
N PHE A 11 11.67 -19.54 19.66
CA PHE A 11 12.54 -20.71 19.60
C PHE A 11 13.99 -20.27 19.45
N LEU A 12 14.90 -20.94 20.17
CA LEU A 12 16.34 -20.81 19.98
C LEU A 12 16.83 -22.11 19.31
N VAL A 13 17.36 -21.99 18.10
CA VAL A 13 17.98 -23.12 17.39
C VAL A 13 19.48 -22.89 17.39
N VAL A 14 20.23 -23.87 17.88
CA VAL A 14 21.70 -23.81 17.94
C VAL A 14 22.27 -25.06 17.31
N HIS A 15 23.34 -24.90 16.54
CA HIS A 15 24.09 -26.01 15.96
C HIS A 15 24.92 -26.71 17.05
N ASP A 16 25.05 -28.05 16.98
CA ASP A 16 25.67 -28.88 18.03
C ASP A 16 27.09 -28.42 18.43
N SER A 17 27.86 -27.90 17.47
CA SER A 17 29.20 -27.35 17.73
C SER A 17 29.23 -26.13 18.66
N LEU A 18 28.08 -25.52 18.96
CA LEU A 18 27.92 -24.35 19.81
C LEU A 18 27.13 -24.66 21.09
N ALA A 19 26.90 -25.94 21.42
CA ALA A 19 26.12 -26.36 22.59
C ALA A 19 26.59 -25.70 23.91
N SER A 20 27.90 -25.60 24.14
CA SER A 20 28.47 -24.95 25.32
C SER A 20 28.18 -23.44 25.41
N ARG A 21 28.04 -22.76 24.27
CA ARG A 21 27.60 -21.36 24.20
C ARG A 21 26.10 -21.23 24.42
N ALA A 22 25.31 -22.19 23.93
CA ALA A 22 23.87 -22.26 24.19
C ALA A 22 23.60 -22.39 25.69
N ASP A 23 24.33 -23.26 26.40
CA ASP A 23 24.21 -23.42 27.85
C ASP A 23 24.52 -22.12 28.60
N GLY A 24 25.53 -21.37 28.13
CA GLY A 24 25.87 -20.06 28.67
C GLY A 24 24.73 -19.04 28.48
N MET A 25 24.11 -19.03 27.30
CA MET A 25 22.96 -18.18 27.01
C MET A 25 21.73 -18.55 27.83
N LEU A 26 21.42 -19.85 27.97
CA LEU A 26 20.30 -20.33 28.78
C LEU A 26 20.45 -19.90 30.24
N LYS A 27 21.64 -20.09 30.82
CA LYS A 27 21.94 -19.62 32.19
C LYS A 27 21.83 -18.11 32.37
N ALA A 28 22.10 -17.34 31.31
CA ALA A 28 21.94 -15.89 31.35
C ALA A 28 20.47 -15.48 31.25
N LEU A 29 19.68 -16.17 30.41
CA LEU A 29 18.25 -15.96 30.26
C LEU A 29 17.47 -16.33 31.52
N ASP A 30 17.82 -17.42 32.20
CA ASP A 30 17.21 -17.81 33.49
C ASP A 30 17.44 -16.78 34.60
N LYS A 31 18.51 -15.97 34.48
CA LYS A 31 18.84 -14.89 35.42
C LYS A 31 18.31 -13.53 34.98
N ALA A 32 17.68 -13.45 33.81
CA ALA A 32 17.14 -12.19 33.33
C ALA A 32 16.03 -11.71 34.27
N PRO A 33 15.91 -10.39 34.51
CA PRO A 33 14.78 -9.86 35.27
C PRO A 33 13.46 -10.21 34.56
N ALA A 34 12.37 -10.22 35.34
CA ALA A 34 11.03 -10.41 34.78
C ALA A 34 10.81 -9.45 33.60
N PRO A 35 10.15 -9.90 32.51
CA PRO A 35 9.92 -9.07 31.35
C PRO A 35 9.17 -7.81 31.76
N VAL A 36 9.54 -6.66 31.16
CA VAL A 36 8.79 -5.42 31.34
C VAL A 36 7.41 -5.63 30.73
N VAL A 37 6.42 -5.82 31.59
CA VAL A 37 5.01 -5.87 31.20
C VAL A 37 4.47 -4.46 31.01
N GLU A 38 3.36 -4.32 30.28
CA GLU A 38 2.75 -3.00 30.00
C GLU A 38 2.52 -2.19 31.28
N ALA A 39 2.07 -2.83 32.37
CA ALA A 39 1.86 -2.19 33.67
C ALA A 39 3.14 -1.63 34.33
N GLN A 40 4.33 -2.09 33.92
CA GLN A 40 5.63 -1.68 34.45
C GLN A 40 6.44 -0.83 33.45
N TRP A 41 5.91 -0.63 32.23
CA TRP A 41 6.56 0.17 31.21
C TRP A 41 6.36 1.66 31.50
N GLN A 42 7.46 2.37 31.79
CA GLN A 42 7.47 3.82 32.04
C GLN A 42 7.64 4.69 30.78
N GLY A 43 7.60 4.10 29.60
CA GLY A 43 7.79 4.81 28.33
C GLY A 43 6.47 5.12 27.66
N GLU A 44 6.50 6.07 26.73
CA GLU A 44 5.34 6.43 25.92
C GLU A 44 5.37 5.65 24.61
N SER A 45 4.32 4.84 24.36
CA SER A 45 4.13 4.08 23.11
C SER A 45 3.28 4.83 22.08
N ALA A 46 3.11 6.15 22.25
CA ALA A 46 2.26 6.94 21.39
C ALA A 46 2.80 6.99 19.95
N THR A 47 1.90 7.21 18.98
CA THR A 47 2.20 7.26 17.54
C THR A 47 2.89 8.57 17.15
N TYR A 48 3.91 8.98 17.88
CA TYR A 48 4.73 10.15 17.56
C TYR A 48 6.11 10.05 18.23
N ARG A 49 7.11 10.74 17.67
CA ARG A 49 8.44 10.83 18.29
C ARG A 49 8.39 11.71 19.53
N PRO A 50 9.09 11.36 20.63
CA PRO A 50 9.17 12.24 21.80
C PRO A 50 9.65 13.63 21.38
N SER A 51 8.86 14.66 21.67
CA SER A 51 9.26 16.05 21.44
C SER A 51 10.12 16.52 22.61
N PHE A 52 11.30 17.07 22.33
CA PHE A 52 12.06 17.77 23.36
C PHE A 52 11.21 18.89 23.96
N ARG A 53 11.18 18.98 25.29
CA ARG A 53 10.51 20.05 26.04
C ARG A 53 11.52 20.74 26.94
N SER A 54 11.54 22.06 26.89
CA SER A 54 12.36 22.85 27.81
C SER A 54 11.77 22.83 29.22
N SER A 55 12.61 22.98 30.24
CA SER A 55 12.18 23.05 31.64
C SER A 55 11.20 24.19 31.91
N LEU A 56 11.32 25.30 31.16
CA LEU A 56 10.43 26.45 31.25
C LEU A 56 9.01 26.14 30.74
N GLU A 57 8.89 25.42 29.61
CA GLU A 57 7.59 25.00 29.07
C GLU A 57 6.84 24.05 30.01
N ILE A 58 7.58 23.21 30.74
CA ILE A 58 7.02 22.31 31.75
C ILE A 58 6.51 23.12 32.95
N GLN A 59 7.32 24.07 33.46
CA GLN A 59 6.93 24.93 34.59
C GLN A 59 5.73 25.83 34.28
N GLN A 60 5.60 26.30 33.05
CA GLN A 60 4.49 27.14 32.61
C GLN A 60 3.20 26.36 32.33
N GLY A 61 3.22 25.02 32.47
CA GLY A 61 2.06 24.17 32.20
C GLY A 61 1.60 24.22 30.74
N LEU A 62 2.48 24.61 29.81
CA LEU A 62 2.14 24.66 28.40
C LEU A 62 1.84 23.25 27.90
N LYS A 63 0.76 23.11 27.11
CA LYS A 63 0.44 21.84 26.47
C LYS A 63 1.47 21.58 25.37
N ALA A 64 2.07 20.39 25.39
CA ALA A 64 2.93 19.96 24.30
C ALA A 64 2.12 19.93 23.00
N SER A 65 2.61 20.61 21.96
CA SER A 65 2.12 20.39 20.62
C SER A 65 2.88 19.19 20.06
N VAL A 66 2.15 18.15 19.65
CA VAL A 66 2.76 16.98 19.01
C VAL A 66 3.43 17.48 17.72
N PRO A 67 4.76 17.33 17.56
CA PRO A 67 5.44 17.74 16.34
C PRO A 67 4.77 17.07 15.15
N LEU A 68 4.60 17.82 14.05
CA LEU A 68 4.11 17.25 12.81
C LEU A 68 5.20 16.33 12.29
N ASP A 69 5.08 15.01 12.53
CA ASP A 69 5.99 14.05 11.93
C ASP A 69 5.76 14.06 10.41
N PRO A 70 6.75 14.47 9.59
CA PRO A 70 6.58 14.57 8.15
C PRO A 70 6.30 13.21 7.50
N LEU A 71 6.61 12.10 8.18
CA LEU A 71 6.36 10.74 7.73
C LEU A 71 4.96 10.25 8.13
N LEU A 72 4.36 10.85 9.17
CA LEU A 72 3.02 10.53 9.68
C LEU A 72 1.99 11.55 9.20
N CYS A 73 1.31 11.21 8.09
CA CYS A 73 0.20 12.02 7.61
C CYS A 73 -1.06 11.74 8.43
N ARG A 74 -1.69 12.79 8.96
CA ARG A 74 -3.01 12.68 9.59
C ARG A 74 -4.11 12.46 8.54
N ALA A 75 -5.20 11.81 8.95
CA ALA A 75 -6.43 11.77 8.16
C ALA A 75 -6.97 13.19 7.96
N THR A 76 -7.61 13.42 6.82
CA THR A 76 -8.26 14.70 6.47
C THR A 76 -9.69 14.44 6.00
N ALA A 77 -10.48 15.49 5.81
CA ALA A 77 -11.83 15.35 5.23
C ALA A 77 -11.84 14.58 3.89
N SER A 78 -10.75 14.64 3.12
CA SER A 78 -10.61 13.99 1.81
C SER A 78 -9.71 12.76 1.80
N THR A 79 -9.09 12.36 2.93
CA THR A 79 -8.16 11.22 2.98
C THR A 79 -8.21 10.44 4.28
N VAL A 80 -8.07 9.12 4.17
CA VAL A 80 -8.00 8.19 5.30
C VAL A 80 -6.63 7.51 5.32
N VAL A 81 -6.10 7.29 6.52
CA VAL A 81 -4.86 6.51 6.73
C VAL A 81 -5.21 5.03 6.72
N THR A 82 -4.54 4.27 5.87
CA THR A 82 -4.77 2.82 5.74
C THR A 82 -3.67 1.98 6.36
N GLY A 83 -2.55 2.60 6.73
CA GLY A 83 -1.45 1.93 7.42
C GLY A 83 -0.16 2.72 7.32
N PHE A 84 0.94 2.10 7.74
CA PHE A 84 2.26 2.70 7.76
C PHE A 84 3.22 1.84 6.93
N GLY A 85 3.81 2.45 5.89
CA GLY A 85 4.96 1.87 5.20
C GLY A 85 6.25 2.16 5.95
N THR A 86 7.35 1.57 5.48
CA THR A 86 8.69 1.83 6.05
C THR A 86 9.16 3.27 5.85
N ASP A 87 8.70 3.92 4.78
CA ASP A 87 9.11 5.25 4.34
C ASP A 87 8.00 6.31 4.48
N LYS A 88 6.72 5.91 4.42
CA LYS A 88 5.59 6.85 4.42
C LYS A 88 4.29 6.24 4.94
N THR A 89 3.42 7.11 5.44
CA THR A 89 2.01 6.75 5.73
C THR A 89 1.27 6.36 4.45
N ARG A 90 0.63 5.19 4.47
CA ARG A 90 -0.27 4.75 3.40
C ARG A 90 -1.64 5.41 3.58
N ARG A 91 -2.16 5.95 2.49
CA ARG A 91 -3.40 6.72 2.46
C ARG A 91 -4.27 6.29 1.28
N LYS A 92 -5.57 6.45 1.46
CA LYS A 92 -6.60 6.37 0.42
C LYS A 92 -7.50 7.61 0.44
N PRO A 93 -8.21 7.92 -0.65
CA PRO A 93 -9.24 8.94 -0.66
C PRO A 93 -10.35 8.60 0.35
N ASN A 94 -10.94 9.63 0.96
CA ASN A 94 -12.12 9.46 1.80
C ASN A 94 -13.36 9.29 0.92
N GLY A 95 -13.47 8.10 0.31
CA GLY A 95 -14.57 7.67 -0.54
C GLY A 95 -14.55 6.15 -0.65
N LYS A 96 -15.65 5.61 -1.16
CA LYS A 96 -15.85 4.19 -1.45
C LYS A 96 -16.39 4.08 -2.87
N MET A 97 -15.70 3.34 -3.72
CA MET A 97 -16.14 3.07 -5.09
C MET A 97 -16.89 1.72 -5.09
N PRO A 98 -18.04 1.60 -5.78
CA PRO A 98 -18.78 0.34 -5.85
C PRO A 98 -17.91 -0.81 -6.39
N VAL A 99 -18.11 -2.03 -5.92
CA VAL A 99 -17.31 -3.21 -6.34
C VAL A 99 -17.42 -3.43 -7.85
N GLU A 100 -18.60 -3.23 -8.42
CA GLU A 100 -18.86 -3.37 -9.85
C GLU A 100 -18.02 -2.37 -10.66
N VAL A 101 -17.81 -1.17 -10.13
CA VAL A 101 -16.96 -0.15 -10.75
C VAL A 101 -15.47 -0.51 -10.59
N HIS A 102 -15.08 -1.14 -9.47
CA HIS A 102 -13.76 -1.72 -9.32
C HIS A 102 -13.51 -2.83 -10.35
N GLU A 103 -14.49 -3.70 -10.60
CA GLU A 103 -14.44 -4.78 -11.60
C GLU A 103 -14.27 -4.23 -13.03
N GLU A 104 -15.04 -3.20 -13.39
CA GLU A 104 -14.90 -2.50 -14.68
C GLU A 104 -13.48 -1.96 -14.88
N ILE A 105 -12.96 -1.21 -13.90
CA ILE A 105 -11.59 -0.69 -13.95
C ILE A 105 -10.56 -1.84 -13.97
N GLY A 106 -10.79 -2.88 -13.17
CA GLY A 106 -9.95 -4.07 -13.10
C GLY A 106 -9.81 -4.75 -14.46
N ALA A 107 -10.92 -4.93 -15.18
CA ALA A 107 -10.92 -5.48 -16.53
C ALA A 107 -10.11 -4.62 -17.51
N LEU A 108 -10.28 -3.29 -17.48
CA LEU A 108 -9.53 -2.36 -18.34
C LEU A 108 -8.03 -2.41 -18.06
N LEU A 109 -7.62 -2.45 -16.79
CA LEU A 109 -6.22 -2.53 -16.38
C LEU A 109 -5.61 -3.87 -16.74
N LYS A 110 -6.31 -4.99 -16.48
CA LYS A 110 -5.86 -6.35 -16.87
C LYS A 110 -5.63 -6.44 -18.38
N ALA A 111 -6.57 -5.93 -19.18
CA ALA A 111 -6.44 -5.88 -20.64
C ALA A 111 -5.24 -5.03 -21.09
N GLY A 112 -5.07 -3.84 -20.49
CA GLY A 112 -3.96 -2.94 -20.82
C GLY A 112 -2.60 -3.53 -20.46
N ILE A 113 -2.47 -4.16 -19.29
CA ILE A 113 -1.24 -4.81 -18.82
C ILE A 113 -0.90 -6.02 -19.70
N GLY A 114 -1.88 -6.88 -20.01
CA GLY A 114 -1.68 -8.05 -20.87
C GLY A 114 -1.18 -7.67 -22.26
N ARG A 115 -1.83 -6.69 -22.90
CA ARG A 115 -1.42 -6.17 -24.23
C ARG A 115 -0.05 -5.48 -24.21
N CYS A 116 0.29 -4.80 -23.11
CA CYS A 116 1.54 -4.05 -22.99
C CYS A 116 2.65 -4.80 -22.24
N ALA A 117 2.56 -6.12 -22.08
CA ALA A 117 3.51 -6.89 -21.29
C ALA A 117 4.98 -6.64 -21.70
N ASN A 118 5.25 -6.55 -23.00
CA ASN A 118 6.59 -6.30 -23.56
C ASN A 118 7.02 -4.81 -23.51
N ARG A 119 6.19 -3.93 -22.93
CA ARG A 119 6.38 -2.48 -22.90
C ARG A 119 6.33 -1.99 -21.44
N PRO A 120 7.44 -2.14 -20.68
CA PRO A 120 7.46 -1.86 -19.24
C PRO A 120 7.06 -0.41 -18.89
N GLY A 121 7.31 0.54 -19.79
CA GLY A 121 6.85 1.92 -19.59
C GLY A 121 5.33 2.03 -19.38
N VAL A 122 4.52 1.22 -20.06
CA VAL A 122 3.07 1.26 -19.90
C VAL A 122 2.61 0.21 -18.89
N SER A 123 3.04 -1.05 -19.04
CA SER A 123 2.57 -2.14 -18.17
C SER A 123 2.93 -1.93 -16.71
N SER A 124 4.15 -1.49 -16.38
CA SER A 124 4.53 -1.24 -14.98
C SER A 124 3.77 -0.06 -14.35
N ARG A 125 3.35 0.93 -15.14
CA ARG A 125 2.57 2.07 -14.63
C ARG A 125 1.12 1.68 -14.38
N LEU A 126 0.51 0.93 -15.30
CA LEU A 126 -0.83 0.37 -15.11
C LEU A 126 -0.85 -0.62 -13.95
N ASP A 127 0.21 -1.42 -13.78
CA ASP A 127 0.34 -2.34 -12.66
C ASP A 127 0.45 -1.62 -11.31
N ARG A 128 1.18 -0.50 -11.24
CA ARG A 128 1.18 0.36 -10.04
C ARG A 128 -0.22 0.91 -9.73
N VAL A 129 -0.99 1.27 -10.75
CA VAL A 129 -2.39 1.71 -10.57
C VAL A 129 -3.23 0.57 -10.01
N ARG A 130 -3.15 -0.61 -10.63
CA ARG A 130 -3.84 -1.83 -10.21
C ARG A 130 -3.57 -2.15 -8.74
N SER A 131 -2.30 -2.31 -8.35
CA SER A 131 -1.91 -2.67 -6.98
C SER A 131 -2.35 -1.63 -5.94
N LYS A 132 -2.47 -0.36 -6.34
CA LYS A 132 -2.95 0.69 -5.43
C LYS A 132 -4.46 0.63 -5.22
N LEU A 133 -5.22 0.36 -6.29
CA LEU A 133 -6.67 0.21 -6.22
C LEU A 133 -7.09 -1.08 -5.51
N ASP A 134 -6.31 -2.15 -5.67
CA ASP A 134 -6.48 -3.39 -4.91
C ASP A 134 -6.35 -3.16 -3.39
N ASN A 135 -5.29 -2.46 -2.97
CA ASN A 135 -5.16 -2.08 -1.57
C ASN A 135 -6.31 -1.14 -1.12
N TRP A 136 -6.84 -0.28 -1.99
CA TRP A 136 -7.99 0.55 -1.61
C TRP A 136 -9.26 -0.27 -1.45
N LEU A 137 -9.52 -1.24 -2.34
CA LEU A 137 -10.64 -2.16 -2.26
C LEU A 137 -10.63 -2.92 -0.92
N GLU A 138 -9.48 -3.43 -0.50
CA GLU A 138 -9.26 -4.11 0.78
C GLU A 138 -9.66 -3.23 1.99
N HIS A 139 -9.45 -1.92 1.89
CA HIS A 139 -9.80 -0.96 2.94
C HIS A 139 -11.17 -0.31 2.76
N GLU A 140 -11.89 -0.62 1.69
CA GLU A 140 -13.23 -0.10 1.38
C GLU A 140 -14.33 -1.10 1.74
N TYR A 141 -14.01 -2.39 1.73
CA TYR A 141 -14.95 -3.47 1.98
C TYR A 141 -14.42 -4.41 3.05
N SER A 142 -15.29 -4.84 3.96
CA SER A 142 -14.95 -5.93 4.89
C SER A 142 -15.06 -7.30 4.20
N THR A 143 -14.50 -8.33 4.85
CA THR A 143 -14.63 -9.74 4.41
C THR A 143 -16.07 -10.24 4.38
N ASP A 144 -17.00 -9.54 5.04
CA ASP A 144 -18.42 -9.88 5.05
C ASP A 144 -19.17 -9.24 3.87
N GLU A 145 -18.62 -8.17 3.27
CA GLU A 145 -19.23 -7.47 2.14
C GLU A 145 -18.79 -8.03 0.78
N ILE A 146 -17.59 -8.58 0.69
CA ILE A 146 -17.04 -9.19 -0.53
C ILE A 146 -16.37 -10.52 -0.18
N ASP A 147 -16.78 -11.60 -0.87
CA ASP A 147 -16.13 -12.89 -0.69
C ASP A 147 -14.70 -12.86 -1.23
N SER A 148 -13.84 -13.70 -0.66
CA SER A 148 -12.42 -13.71 -1.02
C SER A 148 -12.18 -14.04 -2.49
N SER A 149 -13.03 -14.86 -3.13
CA SER A 149 -12.87 -15.19 -4.56
C SER A 149 -13.09 -13.93 -5.41
N ARG A 150 -14.22 -13.26 -5.20
CA ARG A 150 -14.58 -12.03 -5.91
C ARG A 150 -13.53 -10.94 -5.69
N PHE A 151 -13.00 -10.80 -4.47
CA PHE A 151 -11.93 -9.86 -4.17
C PHE A 151 -10.71 -10.06 -5.09
N PHE A 152 -10.21 -11.30 -5.21
CA PHE A 152 -9.07 -11.59 -6.08
C PHE A 152 -9.40 -11.45 -7.58
N ASP A 153 -10.64 -11.74 -7.98
CA ASP A 153 -11.13 -11.63 -9.36
C ASP A 153 -11.17 -10.20 -9.88
N VAL A 154 -11.36 -9.20 -9.01
CA VAL A 154 -11.38 -7.78 -9.42
C VAL A 154 -10.10 -7.41 -10.17
N TYR A 155 -8.93 -7.58 -9.54
CA TYR A 155 -7.66 -7.06 -10.09
C TYR A 155 -6.71 -8.13 -10.62
N TYR A 156 -6.75 -9.36 -10.12
CA TYR A 156 -5.68 -10.33 -10.39
C TYR A 156 -6.16 -11.59 -11.11
N HIS A 157 -7.30 -12.15 -10.73
CA HIS A 157 -7.85 -13.35 -11.34
C HIS A 157 -8.79 -13.03 -12.52
N GLY A 158 -9.23 -14.07 -13.24
CA GLY A 158 -10.06 -13.98 -14.44
C GLY A 158 -9.30 -14.03 -15.77
N ASP A 159 -10.05 -13.93 -16.87
CA ASP A 159 -9.55 -14.07 -18.23
C ASP A 159 -8.47 -13.03 -18.53
N ARG A 160 -7.26 -13.51 -18.83
CA ARG A 160 -6.16 -12.67 -19.32
C ARG A 160 -6.43 -12.34 -20.78
N PRO A 161 -6.67 -11.07 -21.14
CA PRO A 161 -6.86 -10.73 -22.53
C PRO A 161 -5.47 -10.80 -23.18
N MET A 162 -5.28 -11.85 -23.98
CA MET A 162 -4.16 -12.14 -24.88
C MET A 162 -2.97 -12.92 -24.29
N PRO A 163 -2.44 -13.90 -25.07
CA PRO A 163 -1.15 -14.51 -24.77
C PRO A 163 -0.03 -13.47 -24.87
N PHE A 164 0.92 -13.55 -23.94
CA PHE A 164 2.15 -12.77 -23.95
C PHE A 164 2.81 -12.84 -25.33
N GLY A 165 3.24 -11.70 -25.88
CA GLY A 165 4.14 -11.68 -27.04
C GLY A 165 3.52 -11.38 -28.41
N LYS A 166 2.20 -11.19 -28.54
CA LYS A 166 1.64 -10.71 -29.81
C LYS A 166 1.96 -9.22 -30.02
N ARG A 167 2.45 -8.89 -31.22
CA ARG A 167 2.66 -7.51 -31.68
C ARG A 167 1.31 -6.79 -31.72
N LEU A 168 1.26 -5.58 -31.17
CA LEU A 168 0.04 -4.77 -31.14
C LEU A 168 -0.44 -4.48 -32.56
N GLN A 169 -1.74 -4.60 -32.82
CA GLN A 169 -2.34 -4.15 -34.08
C GLN A 169 -2.50 -2.63 -34.11
N ASP A 170 -2.61 -2.03 -35.30
CA ASP A 170 -2.63 -0.56 -35.49
C ASP A 170 -3.76 0.17 -34.74
N SER A 171 -4.87 -0.51 -34.44
CA SER A 171 -6.00 0.04 -33.66
C SER A 171 -5.82 -0.06 -32.13
N GLU A 172 -4.83 -0.81 -31.64
CA GLU A 172 -4.65 -1.05 -30.20
C GLU A 172 -4.13 0.14 -29.38
N PRO A 173 -3.29 1.06 -29.90
CA PRO A 173 -2.90 2.26 -29.16
C PRO A 173 -4.09 3.15 -28.81
N LEU A 174 -5.03 3.34 -29.75
CA LEU A 174 -6.22 4.15 -29.54
C LEU A 174 -7.16 3.53 -28.50
N ASN A 175 -7.39 2.22 -28.57
CA ASN A 175 -8.18 1.50 -27.58
C ASN A 175 -7.56 1.59 -26.18
N LEU A 176 -6.23 1.49 -26.09
CA LEU A 176 -5.54 1.61 -24.82
C LEU A 176 -5.61 3.03 -24.23
N LEU A 177 -5.51 4.06 -25.08
CA LEU A 177 -5.73 5.45 -24.66
C LEU A 177 -7.15 5.65 -24.13
N ASN A 178 -8.15 5.12 -24.82
CA ASN A 178 -9.55 5.17 -24.39
C ASN A 178 -9.74 4.48 -23.03
N ASN A 179 -9.12 3.32 -22.82
CA ASN A 179 -9.16 2.60 -21.55
C ASN A 179 -8.54 3.44 -20.42
N VAL A 180 -7.37 4.04 -20.65
CA VAL A 180 -6.69 4.90 -19.66
C VAL A 180 -7.55 6.11 -19.32
N ASP A 181 -8.14 6.77 -20.32
CA ASP A 181 -9.01 7.92 -20.12
C ASP A 181 -10.30 7.54 -19.38
N GLN A 182 -10.87 6.36 -19.66
CA GLN A 182 -12.04 5.84 -18.94
C GLN A 182 -11.73 5.58 -17.47
N VAL A 183 -10.58 4.96 -17.16
CA VAL A 183 -10.14 4.76 -15.77
C VAL A 183 -9.97 6.10 -15.07
N GLU A 184 -9.31 7.09 -15.70
CA GLU A 184 -9.12 8.41 -15.11
C GLU A 184 -10.46 9.09 -14.76
N ARG A 185 -11.42 9.10 -15.70
CA ARG A 185 -12.75 9.70 -15.48
C ARG A 185 -13.50 9.01 -14.34
N THR A 186 -13.45 7.68 -14.30
CA THR A 186 -14.15 6.89 -13.29
C THR A 186 -13.58 7.17 -11.89
N LEU A 187 -12.25 7.21 -11.75
CA LEU A 187 -11.60 7.52 -10.48
C LEU A 187 -11.96 8.94 -9.97
N LYS A 188 -11.99 9.94 -10.86
CA LYS A 188 -12.38 11.31 -10.49
C LYS A 188 -13.85 11.44 -10.10
N ARG A 189 -14.72 10.54 -10.58
CA ARG A 189 -16.14 10.52 -10.24
C ARG A 189 -16.39 9.94 -8.85
N HIS A 190 -15.67 8.89 -8.47
CA HIS A 190 -15.92 8.14 -7.24
C HIS A 190 -15.09 8.59 -6.05
N TYR A 191 -13.98 9.29 -6.27
CA TYR A 191 -13.10 9.75 -5.19
C TYR A 191 -12.95 11.27 -5.13
N PRO A 192 -12.86 11.87 -3.92
CA PRO A 192 -12.59 13.29 -3.78
C PRO A 192 -11.18 13.64 -4.27
N ASP A 193 -10.98 14.87 -4.74
CA ASP A 193 -9.66 15.36 -5.11
C ASP A 193 -8.74 15.39 -3.88
N CYS A 194 -7.70 14.56 -3.92
CA CYS A 194 -6.75 14.41 -2.84
C CYS A 194 -5.39 13.90 -3.36
N ALA A 195 -4.35 14.01 -2.51
CA ALA A 195 -3.00 13.63 -2.91
C ALA A 195 -2.86 12.17 -3.37
N PRO A 196 -3.47 11.16 -2.70
CA PRO A 196 -3.46 9.77 -3.18
C PRO A 196 -4.06 9.58 -4.58
N LEU A 197 -5.20 10.23 -4.85
CA LEU A 197 -5.83 10.19 -6.17
C LEU A 197 -4.97 10.86 -7.25
N ARG A 198 -4.40 12.03 -6.94
CA ARG A 198 -3.49 12.74 -7.87
C ARG A 198 -2.22 11.94 -8.18
N GLU A 199 -1.72 11.14 -7.24
CA GLU A 199 -0.59 10.23 -7.50
C GLU A 199 -0.95 9.15 -8.53
N LEU A 200 -2.13 8.53 -8.41
CA LEU A 200 -2.64 7.56 -9.38
C LEU A 200 -2.88 8.17 -10.76
N ILE A 201 -3.52 9.34 -10.81
CA ILE A 201 -3.75 10.06 -12.06
C ILE A 201 -2.42 10.39 -12.75
N ARG A 202 -1.37 10.78 -12.01
CA ARG A 202 -0.03 10.99 -12.59
C ARG A 202 0.53 9.72 -13.23
N GLN A 203 0.30 8.53 -12.67
CA GLN A 203 0.72 7.27 -13.30
C GLN A 203 -0.06 7.01 -14.61
N LEU A 204 -1.37 7.27 -14.63
CA LEU A 204 -2.21 7.16 -15.82
C LEU A 204 -1.77 8.12 -16.92
N LEU A 205 -1.52 9.40 -16.58
CA LEU A 205 -1.01 10.39 -17.53
C LEU A 205 0.38 10.03 -18.07
N ALA A 206 1.26 9.46 -17.24
CA ALA A 206 2.56 8.99 -17.67
C ALA A 206 2.47 7.74 -18.57
N ALA A 207 1.50 6.86 -18.31
CA ALA A 207 1.17 5.74 -19.20
C ALA A 207 0.65 6.26 -20.54
N ARG A 208 -0.31 7.20 -20.53
CA ARG A 208 -0.84 7.88 -21.72
C ARG A 208 0.26 8.49 -22.57
N LYS A 209 1.17 9.28 -21.95
CA LYS A 209 2.34 9.87 -22.64
C LYS A 209 3.23 8.81 -23.28
N SER A 210 3.40 7.67 -22.60
CA SER A 210 4.22 6.57 -23.13
C SER A 210 3.55 5.89 -24.32
N ILE A 211 2.21 5.79 -24.34
CA ILE A 211 1.43 5.26 -25.45
C ILE A 211 1.48 6.20 -26.66
N THR A 212 1.30 7.51 -26.45
CA THR A 212 1.38 8.50 -27.54
C THR A 212 2.78 8.65 -28.12
N GLY A 213 3.81 8.34 -27.33
CA GLY A 213 5.20 8.34 -27.77
C GLY A 213 5.62 7.06 -28.52
N TRP A 214 4.69 6.14 -28.77
CA TRP A 214 4.98 4.99 -29.61
C TRP A 214 5.25 5.46 -31.04
N PRO A 215 6.36 5.03 -31.66
CA PRO A 215 6.59 5.33 -33.06
C PRO A 215 5.48 4.64 -33.85
N SER A 216 4.52 5.43 -34.35
CA SER A 216 3.80 5.08 -35.58
C SER A 216 4.90 4.85 -36.62
N GLU A 217 5.03 3.64 -37.14
CA GLU A 217 6.07 3.31 -38.12
C GLU A 217 6.12 4.41 -39.18
N ARG A 218 7.33 4.97 -39.37
CA ARG A 218 7.63 5.74 -40.56
C ARG A 218 7.31 4.82 -41.73
N GLN A 219 6.33 5.21 -42.54
CA GLN A 219 6.14 4.64 -43.88
C GLN A 219 7.39 4.86 -44.71
#